data_AF-A0A377BT87-F1
#
_entry.id   AF-A0A377BT87-F1
#
_cell.length_a   1.000
_cell.length_b   1.000
_cell.length_c   1.000
_cell.angle_alpha   90.00
_cell.angle_beta   90.00
_cell.angle_gamma   90.00
#
_symmetry.space_group_name_H-M   'P 1'
#
loop_
_entity.id
_entity.type
_entity.pdbx_description
1 polymer ?
#
loop_
_entity_poly.entity_id
_entity_poly.type
_entity_poly.pdbx_seq_one_letter_code
_entity_poly.pdbx_strand_id
1 'polypeptide(L)'
;MKHYSIQPANLEFNAEGTPVSRDFDDVYFSNDNGLEETRYVFLGGNQLEVRFPEHPHPLFVVAESGFGTGLNFLTLWQAFDQFREAHPQAQLQRLHFISFEKFPLTRADLALAHQHWPELAPWAEQLQAQWPMPLPGCHRLLLDAGRVTLDLWFGDINELTSQLDDSLNQKVDGWFLDGFAPAKNPDMWTQNLFNAMARLARPGGTLATFTSAGFVRRGLQDAGFTMQKRKGFGRKREMLCGVMEQTLPLPCSAPWFNRTGSSKREAAIIGGGIASALLSLALLRRGWQVTLYCADEAPALGASGNRQGALYPLLSKHDEALNRFFSNAFTFARRFTTNYPLNLIMTGAGVTQLGWDEKSQHKIAQMLSMDLPAELAVAVEANAVEQITGVATNCSGITYPQGGWLCPAELTRNVLELAQQQGLQIYYQYQLQNFSRKDDCWLLNFAGDQQATHSVVVLANGHQISRFSQTSTLPVYSVAGQVSHIPTTPELAELKQVLCYDGYLTPQNPANQHHCIGASYHRGSEDTAYSEDDQQQNRQRLIDCFPQHSGQKRLSQ
;
A
#
# COMPACT_ATOMS: atom_id res chain seq x y z
N MET A 1 -8.28 -21.47 13.11
CA MET A 1 -8.37 -20.21 13.88
C MET A 1 -7.94 -19.07 12.97
N LYS A 2 -8.55 -17.88 13.05
CA LYS A 2 -8.16 -16.73 12.21
C LYS A 2 -6.99 -15.99 12.87
N HIS A 3 -5.90 -15.78 12.15
CA HIS A 3 -4.75 -15.00 12.60
C HIS A 3 -4.67 -13.69 11.79
N TYR A 4 -4.55 -12.56 12.49
CA TYR A 4 -4.45 -11.23 11.88
C TYR A 4 -3.02 -10.66 11.91
N SER A 5 -2.07 -11.45 12.40
CA SER A 5 -0.63 -11.21 12.41
C SER A 5 0.10 -12.35 11.71
N ILE A 6 1.27 -12.05 11.16
CA ILE A 6 2.22 -13.03 10.60
C ILE A 6 3.38 -13.16 11.58
N GLN A 7 3.82 -14.40 11.80
CA GLN A 7 4.92 -14.68 12.70
C GLN A 7 6.25 -14.40 12.00
N PRO A 8 7.16 -13.61 12.60
CA PRO A 8 8.49 -13.41 12.05
C PRO A 8 9.33 -14.68 12.02
N ALA A 9 10.39 -14.70 11.19
CA ALA A 9 11.37 -15.78 11.17
C ALA A 9 12.13 -15.90 12.50
N ASN A 10 12.44 -17.14 12.90
CA ASN A 10 13.36 -17.42 14.00
C ASN A 10 14.79 -17.56 13.44
N LEU A 11 15.62 -16.52 13.63
CA LEU A 11 16.90 -16.38 12.94
C LEU A 11 18.12 -16.61 13.85
N GLU A 12 18.95 -17.58 13.44
CA GLU A 12 20.34 -17.83 13.80
C GLU A 12 21.36 -16.99 13.01
N PHE A 13 22.45 -16.49 13.58
CA PHE A 13 23.68 -16.23 12.82
C PHE A 13 24.74 -17.26 13.20
N ASN A 14 25.28 -17.99 12.22
CA ASN A 14 26.33 -18.98 12.47
C ASN A 14 27.68 -18.31 12.83
N ALA A 15 28.73 -19.11 13.09
CA ALA A 15 30.06 -18.60 13.44
C ALA A 15 30.70 -17.71 12.36
N GLU A 16 30.24 -17.81 11.12
CA GLU A 16 30.66 -17.02 9.96
C GLU A 16 29.75 -15.80 9.73
N GLY A 17 28.75 -15.60 10.59
CA GLY A 17 27.76 -14.52 10.50
C GLY A 17 26.72 -14.76 9.40
N THR A 18 26.57 -15.95 8.85
CA THR A 18 25.50 -16.20 7.87
C THR A 18 24.15 -16.45 8.56
N PRO A 19 23.05 -15.84 8.10
CA PRO A 19 21.72 -16.10 8.63
C PRO A 19 21.25 -17.54 8.35
N VAL A 20 20.81 -18.22 9.40
CA VAL A 20 20.31 -19.61 9.43
C VAL A 20 18.89 -19.59 9.94
N SER A 21 17.96 -20.23 9.22
CA SER A 21 16.62 -20.43 9.76
C SER A 21 16.62 -21.56 10.78
N ARG A 22 16.16 -21.28 12.00
CA ARG A 22 15.99 -22.29 13.05
C ARG A 22 14.84 -23.26 12.74
N ASP A 23 13.84 -22.80 12.01
CA ASP A 23 12.65 -23.59 11.67
C ASP A 23 12.91 -24.59 10.55
N PHE A 24 13.81 -24.26 9.62
CA PHE A 24 14.15 -25.11 8.47
C PHE A 24 15.53 -25.76 8.53
N ASP A 25 16.36 -25.38 9.50
CA ASP A 25 17.73 -25.89 9.70
C ASP A 25 18.56 -25.84 8.40
N ASP A 26 18.56 -24.65 7.78
CA ASP A 26 19.22 -24.36 6.51
C ASP A 26 19.63 -22.88 6.45
N VAL A 27 20.65 -22.58 5.65
CA VAL A 27 21.17 -21.20 5.46
C VAL A 27 20.31 -20.44 4.45
N TYR A 28 20.14 -19.13 4.64
CA TYR A 28 19.42 -18.30 3.67
C TYR A 28 20.21 -18.08 2.37
N PHE A 29 21.54 -18.12 2.44
CA PHE A 29 22.43 -18.04 1.28
C PHE A 29 23.77 -18.70 1.59
N SER A 30 24.54 -19.02 0.55
CA SER A 30 25.87 -19.63 0.68
C SER A 30 26.86 -18.70 1.39
N ASN A 31 27.60 -19.23 2.37
CA ASN A 31 28.59 -18.50 3.17
C ASN A 31 29.76 -17.96 2.31
N ASP A 32 30.10 -18.61 1.19
CA ASP A 32 31.30 -18.27 0.40
C ASP A 32 31.06 -17.14 -0.63
N ASN A 33 29.93 -17.12 -1.34
CA ASN A 33 29.69 -16.24 -2.51
C ASN A 33 28.18 -16.03 -2.81
N GLY A 34 27.35 -15.80 -1.79
CA GLY A 34 25.89 -15.64 -1.96
C GLY A 34 25.46 -14.65 -3.05
N LEU A 35 26.10 -13.48 -3.13
CA LEU A 35 25.79 -12.46 -4.13
C LEU A 35 26.05 -12.90 -5.58
N GLU A 36 27.21 -13.48 -5.86
CA GLU A 36 27.56 -13.99 -7.19
C GLU A 36 26.70 -15.21 -7.58
N GLU A 37 26.36 -16.05 -6.61
CA GLU A 37 25.42 -17.15 -6.83
C GLU A 37 24.04 -16.61 -7.24
N THR A 38 23.52 -15.59 -6.56
CA THR A 38 22.26 -14.93 -6.92
C THR A 38 22.31 -14.34 -8.33
N ARG A 39 23.40 -13.62 -8.69
CA ARG A 39 23.61 -13.10 -10.05
C ARG A 39 23.59 -14.22 -11.09
N TYR A 40 24.29 -15.32 -10.84
CA TYR A 40 24.37 -16.42 -11.80
C TYR A 40 23.05 -17.19 -11.94
N VAL A 41 22.43 -17.57 -10.82
CA VAL A 41 21.25 -18.43 -10.79
C VAL A 41 20.02 -17.67 -11.26
N PHE A 42 19.70 -16.54 -10.62
CA PHE A 42 18.41 -15.88 -10.82
C PHE A 42 18.46 -14.89 -11.98
N LEU A 43 19.42 -13.97 -12.00
CA LEU A 43 19.54 -12.99 -13.07
C LEU A 43 20.03 -13.67 -14.37
N GLY A 44 21.14 -14.41 -14.29
CA GLY A 44 21.72 -15.14 -15.41
C GLY A 44 20.85 -16.29 -15.92
N GLY A 45 20.14 -17.00 -15.03
CA GLY A 45 19.22 -18.08 -15.41
C GLY A 45 17.98 -17.58 -16.16
N ASN A 46 17.50 -16.37 -15.83
CA ASN A 46 16.42 -15.70 -16.55
C ASN A 46 16.92 -14.82 -17.71
N GLN A 47 18.23 -14.76 -17.95
CA GLN A 47 18.86 -13.97 -19.02
C GLN A 47 18.53 -12.47 -18.95
N LEU A 48 18.44 -11.91 -17.73
CA LEU A 48 17.92 -10.57 -17.52
C LEU A 48 18.77 -9.47 -18.18
N GLU A 49 20.10 -9.57 -18.09
CA GLU A 49 21.02 -8.60 -18.71
C GLU A 49 20.85 -8.50 -20.23
N VAL A 50 20.58 -9.63 -20.90
CA VAL A 50 20.34 -9.67 -22.35
C VAL A 50 18.93 -9.15 -22.69
N ARG A 51 17.95 -9.45 -21.83
CA ARG A 51 16.54 -9.13 -22.09
C ARG A 51 16.19 -7.69 -21.77
N PHE A 52 16.81 -7.05 -20.78
CA PHE A 52 16.44 -5.70 -20.36
C PHE A 52 16.52 -4.65 -21.49
N PRO A 53 17.59 -4.58 -22.30
CA PRO A 53 17.67 -3.63 -23.41
C PRO A 53 16.59 -3.85 -24.49
N GLU A 54 16.23 -5.11 -24.75
CA GLU A 54 15.30 -5.50 -25.81
C GLU A 54 13.86 -5.69 -25.31
N HIS A 55 13.57 -5.47 -24.02
CA HIS A 55 12.26 -5.77 -23.45
C HIS A 55 11.19 -4.82 -23.99
N PRO A 56 10.12 -5.31 -24.65
CA PRO A 56 9.17 -4.49 -25.41
C PRO A 56 8.09 -3.83 -24.55
N HIS A 57 8.32 -3.74 -23.23
CA HIS A 57 7.38 -3.18 -22.28
C HIS A 57 8.06 -2.19 -21.33
N PRO A 58 7.34 -1.14 -20.89
CA PRO A 58 7.89 -0.17 -19.94
C PRO A 58 8.02 -0.70 -18.51
N LEU A 59 7.57 -1.92 -18.25
CA LEU A 59 7.61 -2.59 -16.97
C LEU A 59 8.13 -4.01 -17.17
N PHE A 60 9.11 -4.40 -16.36
CA PHE A 60 9.53 -5.78 -16.21
C PHE A 60 9.02 -6.30 -14.87
N VAL A 61 8.33 -7.44 -14.87
CA VAL A 61 7.74 -8.05 -13.67
C VAL A 61 8.51 -9.31 -13.31
N VAL A 62 9.13 -9.31 -12.13
CA VAL A 62 9.69 -10.52 -11.51
C VAL A 62 8.78 -10.99 -10.39
N ALA A 63 8.56 -12.29 -10.29
CA ALA A 63 7.89 -12.89 -9.14
C ALA A 63 8.80 -13.92 -8.44
N GLU A 64 8.69 -14.01 -7.12
CA GLU A 64 9.56 -14.83 -6.28
C GLU A 64 8.77 -15.60 -5.21
N SER A 65 9.19 -16.84 -4.90
CA SER A 65 8.47 -17.74 -3.98
C SER A 65 8.89 -17.69 -2.51
N GLY A 66 9.98 -17.01 -2.19
CA GLY A 66 10.49 -16.83 -0.83
C GLY A 66 11.42 -15.62 -0.78
N PHE A 67 11.04 -14.56 -0.06
CA PHE A 67 11.81 -13.31 -0.05
C PHE A 67 13.06 -13.40 0.82
N GLY A 68 12.94 -14.04 1.99
CA GLY A 68 13.98 -14.18 2.99
C GLY A 68 14.65 -12.85 3.33
N THR A 69 15.96 -12.79 3.08
CA THR A 69 16.79 -11.61 3.35
C THR A 69 16.68 -10.52 2.28
N GLY A 70 15.91 -10.73 1.21
CA GLY A 70 15.80 -9.79 0.10
C GLY A 70 17.02 -9.76 -0.82
N LEU A 71 17.98 -10.67 -0.68
CA LEU A 71 19.22 -10.70 -1.47
C LEU A 71 18.95 -10.69 -2.99
N ASN A 72 18.02 -11.53 -3.44
CA ASN A 72 17.64 -11.59 -4.86
C ASN A 72 17.03 -10.28 -5.34
N PHE A 73 16.14 -9.68 -4.55
CA PHE A 73 15.52 -8.39 -4.86
C PHE A 73 16.55 -7.25 -4.94
N LEU A 74 17.45 -7.14 -3.94
CA LEU A 74 18.48 -6.10 -3.90
C LEU A 74 19.48 -6.25 -5.05
N THR A 75 19.89 -7.48 -5.35
CA THR A 75 20.78 -7.77 -6.49
C THR A 75 20.13 -7.44 -7.82
N LEU A 76 18.85 -7.76 -7.98
CA LEU A 76 18.07 -7.41 -9.16
C LEU A 76 17.92 -5.89 -9.30
N TRP A 77 17.65 -5.19 -8.21
CA TRP A 77 17.51 -3.73 -8.22
C TRP A 77 18.83 -3.08 -8.63
N GLN A 78 19.96 -3.48 -8.05
CA GLN A 78 21.28 -3.02 -8.48
C GLN A 78 21.51 -3.22 -9.99
N ALA A 79 21.26 -4.43 -10.51
CA ALA A 79 21.43 -4.72 -11.93
C ALA A 79 20.49 -3.91 -12.82
N PHE A 80 19.25 -3.67 -12.37
CA PHE A 80 18.28 -2.84 -13.06
C PHE A 80 18.71 -1.37 -13.12
N ASP A 81 19.26 -0.83 -12.03
CA ASP A 81 19.77 0.54 -11.99
C ASP A 81 20.99 0.72 -12.92
N GLN A 82 21.93 -0.24 -12.91
CA GLN A 82 23.06 -0.25 -13.84
C GLN A 82 22.59 -0.33 -15.30
N PHE A 83 21.59 -1.17 -15.60
CA PHE A 83 20.95 -1.22 -16.91
C PHE A 83 20.35 0.14 -17.29
N ARG A 84 19.64 0.80 -16.36
CA ARG A 84 18.99 2.09 -16.61
C ARG A 84 19.99 3.22 -16.87
N GLU A 85 21.16 3.17 -16.24
CA GLU A 85 22.27 4.09 -16.49
C GLU A 85 22.92 3.84 -17.86
N ALA A 86 23.16 2.57 -18.22
CA ALA A 86 23.75 2.20 -19.50
C ALA A 86 22.80 2.39 -20.71
N HIS A 87 21.49 2.17 -20.51
CA HIS A 87 20.48 2.20 -21.56
C HIS A 87 19.28 3.09 -21.18
N PRO A 88 19.47 4.41 -20.97
CA PRO A 88 18.41 5.30 -20.49
C PRO A 88 17.23 5.42 -21.47
N GLN A 89 17.48 5.17 -22.76
CA GLN A 89 16.50 5.24 -23.85
C GLN A 89 15.76 3.92 -24.11
N ALA A 90 16.11 2.82 -23.41
CA ALA A 90 15.40 1.56 -23.57
C ALA A 90 13.92 1.70 -23.19
N GLN A 91 13.04 0.93 -23.83
CA GLN A 91 11.61 1.02 -23.54
C GLN A 91 11.31 0.63 -22.09
N LEU A 92 12.05 -0.33 -21.53
CA LEU A 92 11.95 -0.75 -20.13
C LEU A 92 12.40 0.36 -19.20
N GLN A 93 11.44 0.91 -18.45
CA GLN A 93 11.70 2.06 -17.58
C GLN A 93 11.51 1.76 -16.09
N ARG A 94 10.76 0.71 -15.73
CA ARG A 94 10.37 0.40 -14.35
C ARG A 94 10.47 -1.09 -14.04
N LEU A 95 10.70 -1.41 -12.78
CA LEU A 95 10.74 -2.76 -12.25
C LEU A 95 9.56 -3.00 -11.29
N HIS A 96 8.94 -4.17 -11.38
CA HIS A 96 7.97 -4.63 -10.39
C HIS A 96 8.38 -6.01 -9.89
N PHE A 97 8.59 -6.11 -8.58
CA PHE A 97 8.91 -7.35 -7.91
C PHE A 97 7.74 -7.80 -7.05
N ILE A 98 7.29 -9.04 -7.20
CA ILE A 98 6.20 -9.63 -6.41
C ILE A 98 6.76 -10.84 -5.67
N SER A 99 6.90 -10.76 -4.35
CA SER A 99 7.44 -11.88 -3.56
C SER A 99 6.46 -12.35 -2.50
N PHE A 100 6.52 -13.63 -2.19
CA PHE A 100 5.74 -14.29 -1.14
C PHE A 100 6.68 -14.66 -0.01
N GLU A 101 6.27 -14.40 1.23
CA GLU A 101 7.07 -14.71 2.41
C GLU A 101 6.19 -15.13 3.59
N LYS A 102 6.43 -16.34 4.10
CA LYS A 102 5.65 -16.88 5.22
C LYS A 102 6.20 -16.42 6.57
N PHE A 103 7.52 -16.24 6.66
CA PHE A 103 8.26 -15.89 7.86
C PHE A 103 9.12 -14.64 7.59
N PRO A 104 8.50 -13.44 7.52
CA PRO A 104 9.26 -12.22 7.27
C PRO A 104 10.25 -11.97 8.40
N LEU A 105 11.47 -11.54 8.07
CA LEU A 105 12.45 -11.13 9.06
C LEU A 105 11.94 -9.91 9.85
N THR A 106 12.39 -9.78 11.11
CA THR A 106 12.22 -8.52 11.83
C THR A 106 13.07 -7.42 11.18
N ARG A 107 12.76 -6.15 11.44
CA ARG A 107 13.60 -5.03 10.95
C ARG A 107 15.05 -5.14 11.41
N ALA A 108 15.26 -5.60 12.65
CA ALA A 108 16.60 -5.76 13.22
C ALA A 108 17.37 -6.88 12.51
N ASP A 109 16.75 -8.04 12.32
CA ASP A 109 17.38 -9.18 11.64
C ASP A 109 17.69 -8.88 10.17
N LEU A 110 16.79 -8.17 9.49
CA LEU A 110 17.01 -7.73 8.12
C LEU A 110 18.20 -6.78 8.02
N ALA A 111 18.31 -5.83 8.97
CA ALA A 111 19.45 -4.92 9.03
C ALA A 111 20.77 -5.65 9.27
N LEU A 112 20.78 -6.63 10.18
CA LEU A 112 21.95 -7.48 10.43
C LEU A 112 22.33 -8.31 9.19
N ALA A 113 21.36 -8.97 8.56
CA ALA A 113 21.60 -9.76 7.35
C ALA A 113 22.21 -8.92 6.20
N HIS A 114 21.80 -7.67 6.05
CA HIS A 114 22.32 -6.77 5.02
C HIS A 114 23.76 -6.30 5.27
N GLN A 115 24.27 -6.35 6.51
CA GLN A 115 25.66 -5.94 6.82
C GLN A 115 26.71 -6.79 6.11
N HIS A 116 26.35 -8.01 5.69
CA HIS A 116 27.22 -8.91 4.92
C HIS A 116 27.45 -8.45 3.49
N TRP A 117 26.59 -7.54 2.98
CA TRP A 117 26.61 -7.10 1.59
C TRP A 117 26.74 -5.57 1.52
N PRO A 118 27.89 -5.00 1.92
CA PRO A 118 28.09 -3.55 1.90
C PRO A 118 27.97 -2.96 0.49
N GLU A 119 28.25 -3.75 -0.55
CA GLU A 119 28.00 -3.37 -1.95
C GLU A 119 26.53 -3.02 -2.21
N LEU A 120 25.59 -3.68 -1.52
CA LEU A 120 24.16 -3.49 -1.70
C LEU A 120 23.55 -2.44 -0.76
N ALA A 121 24.35 -1.78 0.09
CA ALA A 121 23.89 -0.85 1.11
C ALA A 121 22.92 0.24 0.57
N PRO A 122 23.16 0.90 -0.58
CA PRO A 122 22.27 1.94 -1.08
C PRO A 122 20.83 1.49 -1.36
N TRP A 123 20.65 0.24 -1.77
CA TRP A 123 19.34 -0.36 -2.02
C TRP A 123 18.76 -0.97 -0.73
N ALA A 124 19.61 -1.58 0.09
CA ALA A 124 19.27 -2.18 1.37
C ALA A 124 18.66 -1.15 2.34
N GLU A 125 19.26 0.03 2.45
CA GLU A 125 18.79 1.12 3.31
C GLU A 125 17.38 1.61 2.90
N GLN A 126 17.14 1.74 1.59
CA GLN A 126 15.82 2.11 1.07
C GLN A 126 14.75 1.04 1.35
N LEU A 127 15.11 -0.24 1.24
CA LEU A 127 14.23 -1.35 1.62
C LEU A 127 13.91 -1.32 3.12
N GLN A 128 14.94 -1.17 3.97
CA GLN A 128 14.80 -1.13 5.43
C GLN A 128 13.91 0.04 5.88
N ALA A 129 14.07 1.21 5.27
CA ALA A 129 13.26 2.41 5.58
C ALA A 129 11.75 2.20 5.37
N GLN A 130 11.36 1.25 4.52
CA GLN A 130 9.97 0.94 4.22
C GLN A 130 9.53 -0.47 4.65
N TRP A 131 10.37 -1.22 5.37
CA TRP A 131 10.06 -2.60 5.74
C TRP A 131 8.72 -2.70 6.51
N PRO A 132 7.75 -3.48 5.98
CA PRO A 132 6.38 -3.44 6.46
C PRO A 132 6.21 -4.17 7.79
N MET A 133 5.15 -3.82 8.50
CA MET A 133 4.68 -4.58 9.65
C MET A 133 4.19 -5.97 9.20
N PRO A 134 4.40 -7.04 10.00
CA PRO A 134 4.02 -8.41 9.63
C PRO A 134 2.51 -8.65 9.74
N LEU A 135 1.74 -8.04 8.82
CA LEU A 135 0.30 -8.23 8.66
C LEU A 135 0.05 -9.15 7.45
N PRO A 136 -1.00 -9.99 7.43
CA PRO A 136 -1.21 -10.88 6.27
C PRO A 136 -1.63 -10.13 5.00
N GLY A 137 -1.27 -10.69 3.85
CA GLY A 137 -1.61 -10.17 2.52
C GLY A 137 -0.55 -9.24 1.93
N CYS A 138 -0.96 -8.40 0.98
CA CYS A 138 -0.05 -7.60 0.16
C CYS A 138 0.38 -6.28 0.81
N HIS A 139 1.69 -6.04 0.82
CA HIS A 139 2.34 -4.80 1.22
C HIS A 139 3.11 -4.22 0.04
N ARG A 140 2.58 -3.12 -0.52
CA ARG A 140 3.30 -2.38 -1.55
C ARG A 140 4.30 -1.41 -0.92
N LEU A 141 5.51 -1.42 -1.47
CA LEU A 141 6.57 -0.44 -1.22
C LEU A 141 6.87 0.27 -2.55
N LEU A 142 6.98 1.59 -2.49
CA LEU A 142 7.33 2.43 -3.65
C LEU A 142 8.75 2.92 -3.44
N LEU A 143 9.67 2.33 -4.19
CA LEU A 143 11.10 2.53 -4.07
C LEU A 143 11.59 3.33 -5.28
N ASP A 144 12.60 4.19 -5.07
CA ASP A 144 13.06 5.16 -6.08
C ASP A 144 11.89 5.89 -6.78
N ALA A 145 11.07 6.59 -5.98
CA ALA A 145 9.85 7.29 -6.43
C ALA A 145 8.84 6.43 -7.24
N GLY A 146 8.91 5.10 -7.10
CA GLY A 146 8.06 4.15 -7.81
C GLY A 146 8.62 3.68 -9.16
N ARG A 147 9.90 3.99 -9.46
CA ARG A 147 10.64 3.30 -10.53
C ARG A 147 10.73 1.80 -10.23
N VAL A 148 10.94 1.47 -8.96
CA VAL A 148 10.86 0.10 -8.44
C VAL A 148 9.63 -0.03 -7.55
N THR A 149 8.78 -1.02 -7.85
CA THR A 149 7.63 -1.38 -7.02
C THR A 149 7.86 -2.77 -6.46
N LEU A 150 7.80 -2.90 -5.14
CA LEU A 150 7.87 -4.19 -4.45
C LEU A 150 6.51 -4.49 -3.81
N ASP A 151 5.91 -5.62 -4.17
CA ASP A 151 4.74 -6.18 -3.51
C ASP A 151 5.18 -7.40 -2.68
N LEU A 152 5.20 -7.25 -1.36
CA LEU A 152 5.47 -8.33 -0.41
C LEU A 152 4.16 -8.93 0.07
N TRP A 153 3.94 -10.19 -0.24
CA TRP A 153 2.77 -10.95 0.19
C TRP A 153 3.13 -11.81 1.39
N PHE A 154 2.65 -11.43 2.58
CA PHE A 154 2.92 -12.19 3.79
C PHE A 154 1.88 -13.27 4.05
N GLY A 155 2.36 -14.51 4.18
CA GLY A 155 1.57 -15.72 4.37
C GLY A 155 2.11 -16.90 3.56
N ASP A 156 1.42 -18.04 3.63
CA ASP A 156 1.81 -19.24 2.88
C ASP A 156 1.55 -19.06 1.37
N ILE A 157 2.57 -19.26 0.55
CA ILE A 157 2.48 -19.11 -0.90
C ILE A 157 1.44 -20.05 -1.55
N ASN A 158 1.27 -21.27 -1.01
CA ASN A 158 0.30 -22.22 -1.55
C ASN A 158 -1.15 -21.75 -1.32
N GLU A 159 -1.39 -20.97 -0.26
CA GLU A 159 -2.69 -20.34 0.00
C GLU A 159 -2.83 -19.04 -0.80
N LEU A 160 -1.83 -18.17 -0.74
CA LEU A 160 -1.87 -16.81 -1.29
C LEU A 160 -2.00 -16.79 -2.81
N THR A 161 -1.36 -17.73 -3.51
CA THR A 161 -1.44 -17.81 -4.98
C THR A 161 -2.89 -17.98 -5.46
N SER A 162 -3.75 -18.66 -4.71
CA SER A 162 -5.18 -18.80 -5.03
C SER A 162 -6.01 -17.53 -4.77
N GLN A 163 -5.48 -16.58 -3.99
CA GLN A 163 -6.14 -15.32 -3.63
C GLN A 163 -5.78 -14.16 -4.57
N LEU A 164 -4.82 -14.37 -5.47
CA LEU A 164 -4.40 -13.35 -6.43
C LEU A 164 -5.52 -13.06 -7.43
N ASP A 165 -5.75 -11.78 -7.67
CA ASP A 165 -6.70 -11.30 -8.66
C ASP A 165 -6.30 -11.73 -10.08
N ASP A 166 -7.30 -11.98 -10.94
CA ASP A 166 -7.10 -12.44 -12.31
C ASP A 166 -6.27 -11.45 -13.17
N SER A 167 -6.17 -10.17 -12.77
CA SER A 167 -5.31 -9.19 -13.43
C SER A 167 -3.81 -9.52 -13.39
N LEU A 168 -3.36 -10.39 -12.49
CA LEU A 168 -1.97 -10.86 -12.41
C LEU A 168 -1.67 -12.03 -13.36
N ASN A 169 -2.69 -12.69 -13.93
CA ASN A 169 -2.50 -13.78 -14.87
C ASN A 169 -1.75 -13.30 -16.11
N GLN A 170 -0.75 -14.08 -16.54
CA GLN A 170 0.12 -13.79 -17.70
C GLN A 170 0.82 -12.41 -17.65
N LYS A 171 1.30 -12.00 -16.47
CA LYS A 171 2.02 -10.74 -16.27
C LYS A 171 3.49 -10.89 -15.90
N VAL A 172 3.89 -12.03 -15.34
CA VAL A 172 5.25 -12.26 -14.84
C VAL A 172 6.20 -12.54 -16.00
N ASP A 173 7.25 -11.72 -16.14
CA ASP A 173 8.26 -11.84 -17.18
C ASP A 173 9.41 -12.77 -16.76
N GLY A 174 9.69 -12.89 -15.46
CA GLY A 174 10.68 -13.81 -14.91
C GLY A 174 10.32 -14.30 -13.51
N TRP A 175 10.51 -15.60 -13.25
CA TRP A 175 10.31 -16.21 -11.94
C TRP A 175 11.65 -16.52 -11.27
N PHE A 176 11.77 -16.11 -10.00
CA PHE A 176 12.80 -16.56 -9.07
C PHE A 176 12.16 -17.61 -8.16
N LEU A 177 12.29 -18.88 -8.56
CA LEU A 177 11.78 -19.99 -7.75
C LEU A 177 12.84 -20.32 -6.70
N ASP A 178 12.73 -19.62 -5.57
CA ASP A 178 13.63 -19.69 -4.43
C ASP A 178 12.91 -20.13 -3.15
N GLY A 179 13.70 -20.54 -2.17
CA GLY A 179 13.29 -21.01 -0.85
C GLY A 179 14.21 -22.13 -0.37
N PHE A 180 13.96 -22.66 0.83
CA PHE A 180 14.81 -23.72 1.37
C PHE A 180 14.87 -24.95 0.48
N ALA A 181 15.99 -25.69 0.55
CA ALA A 181 16.22 -26.85 -0.30
C ALA A 181 15.01 -27.79 -0.30
N PRO A 182 14.59 -28.37 -1.45
CA PRO A 182 13.36 -29.15 -1.51
C PRO A 182 13.30 -30.36 -0.56
N ALA A 183 14.45 -30.88 -0.14
CA ALA A 183 14.55 -31.95 0.86
C ALA A 183 14.29 -31.46 2.31
N LYS A 184 14.52 -30.16 2.57
CA LYS A 184 14.34 -29.49 3.88
C LYS A 184 12.97 -28.83 4.02
N ASN A 185 12.37 -28.37 2.93
CA ASN A 185 11.04 -27.74 2.94
C ASN A 185 10.14 -28.26 1.80
N PRO A 186 9.80 -29.56 1.74
CA PRO A 186 9.01 -30.13 0.65
C PRO A 186 7.61 -29.51 0.53
N ASP A 187 7.05 -29.00 1.62
CA ASP A 187 5.70 -28.44 1.71
C ASP A 187 5.52 -27.18 0.84
N MET A 188 6.59 -26.45 0.53
CA MET A 188 6.55 -25.33 -0.40
C MET A 188 6.50 -25.79 -1.87
N TRP A 189 7.25 -26.85 -2.21
CA TRP A 189 7.50 -27.28 -3.60
C TRP A 189 6.37 -28.17 -4.13
N THR A 190 5.17 -27.60 -4.27
CA THR A 190 3.97 -28.33 -4.66
C THR A 190 3.60 -28.14 -6.13
N GLN A 191 2.80 -29.07 -6.67
CA GLN A 191 2.22 -28.89 -8.01
C GLN A 191 1.29 -27.67 -8.08
N ASN A 192 0.63 -27.33 -6.97
CA ASN A 192 -0.21 -26.13 -6.90
C ASN A 192 0.61 -24.86 -7.14
N LEU A 193 1.79 -24.76 -6.50
CA LEU A 193 2.73 -23.67 -6.74
C LEU A 193 3.18 -23.62 -8.21
N PHE A 194 3.60 -24.75 -8.78
CA PHE A 194 4.07 -24.78 -10.17
C PHE A 194 2.98 -24.34 -11.17
N ASN A 195 1.73 -24.80 -10.96
CA ASN A 195 0.59 -24.39 -11.78
C ASN A 195 0.27 -22.90 -11.61
N ALA A 196 0.36 -22.35 -10.39
CA ALA A 196 0.18 -20.93 -10.14
C ALA A 196 1.26 -20.10 -10.84
N MET A 197 2.52 -20.52 -10.79
CA MET A 197 3.62 -19.87 -11.51
C MET A 197 3.36 -19.84 -13.02
N ALA A 198 2.92 -20.96 -13.58
CA ALA A 198 2.57 -21.07 -15.00
C ALA A 198 1.40 -20.16 -15.39
N ARG A 199 0.33 -20.10 -14.57
CA ARG A 199 -0.81 -19.19 -14.76
C ARG A 199 -0.39 -17.71 -14.79
N LEU A 200 0.56 -17.34 -13.94
CA LEU A 200 1.04 -15.97 -13.80
C LEU A 200 2.10 -15.58 -14.84
N ALA A 201 2.82 -16.55 -15.40
CA ALA A 201 3.86 -16.33 -16.40
C ALA A 201 3.27 -15.78 -17.70
N ARG A 202 3.86 -14.70 -18.21
CA ARG A 202 3.61 -14.20 -19.56
C ARG A 202 4.04 -15.29 -20.57
N PRO A 203 3.37 -15.45 -21.72
CA PRO A 203 3.92 -16.23 -22.83
C PRO A 203 5.32 -15.74 -23.21
N GLY A 204 6.29 -16.66 -23.29
CA GLY A 204 7.72 -16.36 -23.44
C GLY A 204 8.44 -15.95 -22.15
N GLY A 205 7.73 -15.83 -21.03
CA GLY A 205 8.30 -15.57 -19.70
C GLY A 205 9.16 -16.73 -19.22
N THR A 206 10.12 -16.42 -18.35
CA THR A 206 11.15 -17.38 -17.91
C THR A 206 11.00 -17.75 -16.44
N LEU A 207 11.70 -18.80 -16.01
CA LEU A 207 11.98 -19.07 -14.61
C LEU A 207 13.42 -19.57 -14.40
N ALA A 208 13.94 -19.39 -13.19
CA ALA A 208 15.17 -20.03 -12.74
C ALA A 208 15.06 -20.46 -11.28
N THR A 209 15.75 -21.55 -10.93
CA THR A 209 15.87 -22.05 -9.56
C THR A 209 17.23 -22.71 -9.34
N PHE A 210 17.75 -22.64 -8.11
CA PHE A 210 19.02 -23.26 -7.75
C PHE A 210 18.96 -24.80 -7.73
N THR A 211 17.77 -25.40 -7.56
CA THR A 211 17.63 -26.85 -7.44
C THR A 211 17.59 -27.55 -8.79
N SER A 212 18.07 -28.79 -8.83
CA SER A 212 17.94 -29.71 -9.97
C SER A 212 17.16 -30.97 -9.63
N ALA A 213 16.35 -30.94 -8.56
CA ALA A 213 15.56 -32.06 -8.10
C ALA A 213 14.59 -32.57 -9.18
N GLY A 214 14.54 -33.89 -9.38
CA GLY A 214 13.79 -34.49 -10.48
C GLY A 214 12.28 -34.25 -10.42
N PHE A 215 11.68 -34.20 -9.22
CA PHE A 215 10.26 -33.93 -9.07
C PHE A 215 9.91 -32.47 -9.37
N VAL A 216 10.78 -31.52 -9.02
CA VAL A 216 10.61 -30.10 -9.36
C VAL A 216 10.63 -29.91 -10.86
N ARG A 217 11.60 -30.53 -11.56
CA ARG A 217 11.66 -30.49 -13.03
C ARG A 217 10.37 -31.02 -13.66
N ARG A 218 9.90 -32.21 -13.24
CA ARG A 218 8.68 -32.82 -13.79
C ARG A 218 7.44 -31.99 -13.48
N GLY A 219 7.29 -31.50 -12.25
CA GLY A 219 6.14 -30.70 -11.88
C GLY A 219 6.04 -29.38 -12.65
N LEU A 220 7.18 -28.73 -12.93
CA LEU A 220 7.23 -27.54 -13.79
C LEU A 220 6.95 -27.87 -15.27
N GLN A 221 7.39 -29.02 -15.76
CA GLN A 221 7.02 -29.52 -17.09
C GLN A 221 5.51 -29.77 -17.20
N ASP A 222 4.93 -30.44 -16.20
CA ASP A 222 3.49 -30.72 -16.13
C ASP A 222 2.65 -29.44 -16.01
N ALA A 223 3.18 -28.39 -15.36
CA ALA A 223 2.58 -27.07 -15.30
C ALA A 223 2.64 -26.31 -16.64
N GLY A 224 3.49 -26.74 -17.57
CA GLY A 224 3.58 -26.23 -18.94
C GLY A 224 4.87 -25.50 -19.32
N PHE A 225 5.88 -25.46 -18.45
CA PHE A 225 7.18 -24.87 -18.79
C PHE A 225 8.09 -25.84 -19.57
N THR A 226 8.77 -25.32 -20.58
CA THR A 226 9.87 -26.05 -21.24
C THR A 226 11.12 -25.94 -20.38
N MET A 227 11.43 -27.01 -19.63
CA MET A 227 12.52 -27.03 -18.64
C MET A 227 13.86 -27.51 -19.20
N GLN A 228 14.92 -26.77 -18.90
CA GLN A 228 16.31 -27.06 -19.26
C GLN A 228 17.20 -27.16 -18.01
N LYS A 229 18.18 -28.05 -18.06
CA LYS A 229 19.28 -28.10 -17.07
C LYS A 229 20.42 -27.19 -17.53
N ARG A 230 20.95 -26.40 -16.61
CA ARG A 230 22.17 -25.60 -16.78
C ARG A 230 23.20 -26.01 -15.73
N LYS A 231 24.49 -25.77 -16.00
CA LYS A 231 25.56 -25.93 -14.99
C LYS A 231 25.23 -25.09 -13.76
N GLY A 232 25.32 -25.67 -12.56
CA GLY A 232 25.13 -24.94 -11.31
C GLY A 232 26.31 -24.02 -10.97
N PHE A 233 26.10 -23.13 -10.00
CA PHE A 233 27.14 -22.23 -9.53
C PHE A 233 28.16 -22.96 -8.63
N GLY A 234 29.44 -22.61 -8.75
CA GLY A 234 30.51 -23.16 -7.93
C GLY A 234 30.56 -24.70 -7.94
N ARG A 235 30.35 -25.31 -6.77
CA ARG A 235 30.37 -26.78 -6.58
C ARG A 235 29.07 -27.47 -7.00
N LYS A 236 27.96 -26.72 -7.18
CA LYS A 236 26.67 -27.31 -7.59
C LYS A 236 26.76 -27.77 -9.05
N ARG A 237 26.43 -29.04 -9.29
CA ARG A 237 26.58 -29.66 -10.62
C ARG A 237 25.59 -29.08 -11.63
N GLU A 238 24.33 -28.96 -11.24
CA GLU A 238 23.23 -28.57 -12.11
C GLU A 238 22.27 -27.61 -11.39
N MET A 239 21.57 -26.81 -12.17
CA MET A 239 20.42 -25.98 -11.78
C MET A 239 19.36 -26.05 -12.90
N LEU A 240 18.17 -25.50 -12.68
CA LEU A 240 17.08 -25.51 -13.66
C LEU A 240 16.71 -24.09 -14.10
N CYS A 241 16.43 -23.96 -15.39
CA CYS A 241 15.75 -22.81 -15.99
C CYS A 241 14.63 -23.31 -16.89
N GLY A 242 13.65 -22.44 -17.17
CA GLY A 242 12.53 -22.79 -18.04
C GLY A 242 11.90 -21.60 -18.73
N VAL A 243 11.13 -21.88 -19.77
CA VAL A 243 10.42 -20.88 -20.59
C VAL A 243 8.97 -21.32 -20.77
N MET A 244 8.02 -20.38 -20.64
CA MET A 244 6.62 -20.59 -20.97
C MET A 244 6.42 -20.43 -22.49
N GLU A 245 6.83 -21.42 -23.28
CA GLU A 245 6.80 -21.35 -24.75
C GLU A 245 5.37 -21.35 -25.35
N GLN A 246 4.37 -21.68 -24.54
CA GLN A 246 2.97 -21.74 -24.94
C GLN A 246 2.13 -20.64 -24.29
N THR A 247 1.01 -20.30 -24.92
CA THR A 247 -0.01 -19.45 -24.31
C THR A 247 -1.06 -20.32 -23.63
N LEU A 248 -1.15 -20.23 -22.30
CA LEU A 248 -2.16 -20.95 -21.54
C LEU A 248 -3.53 -20.26 -21.62
N PRO A 249 -4.64 -21.00 -21.48
CA PRO A 249 -5.96 -20.39 -21.36
C PRO A 249 -6.06 -19.57 -20.06
N LEU A 250 -6.59 -18.34 -20.16
CA LEU A 250 -6.81 -17.47 -19.00
C LEU A 250 -8.02 -17.95 -18.19
N PRO A 251 -7.89 -18.19 -16.89
CA PRO A 251 -9.04 -18.43 -16.04
C PRO A 251 -9.83 -17.12 -15.87
N CYS A 252 -11.16 -17.24 -15.84
CA CYS A 252 -12.09 -16.14 -15.58
C CYS A 252 -13.15 -16.65 -14.59
N SER A 253 -12.74 -16.81 -13.34
CA SER A 253 -13.55 -17.52 -12.33
C SER A 253 -14.72 -16.67 -11.80
N ALA A 254 -14.56 -15.34 -11.75
CA ALA A 254 -15.61 -14.41 -11.34
C ALA A 254 -15.73 -13.22 -12.32
N PRO A 255 -16.26 -13.45 -13.54
CA PRO A 255 -16.30 -12.43 -14.59
C PRO A 255 -17.01 -11.12 -14.20
N TRP A 256 -17.99 -11.22 -13.29
CA TRP A 256 -18.74 -10.07 -12.75
C TRP A 256 -17.90 -9.12 -11.88
N PHE A 257 -16.69 -9.53 -11.46
CA PHE A 257 -15.72 -8.69 -10.76
C PHE A 257 -14.51 -8.29 -11.62
N ASN A 258 -14.55 -8.54 -12.93
CA ASN A 258 -13.41 -8.26 -13.82
C ASN A 258 -12.96 -6.79 -13.76
N ARG A 259 -11.66 -6.62 -13.51
CA ARG A 259 -10.98 -5.32 -13.52
C ARG A 259 -10.12 -5.21 -14.78
N THR A 260 -10.66 -4.57 -15.81
CA THR A 260 -9.94 -4.35 -17.08
C THR A 260 -9.18 -3.02 -17.05
N GLY A 261 -8.06 -2.99 -17.78
CA GLY A 261 -7.27 -1.78 -17.98
C GLY A 261 -7.60 -1.07 -19.30
N SER A 262 -6.79 -0.06 -19.63
CA SER A 262 -6.81 0.61 -20.92
C SER A 262 -5.44 0.52 -21.61
N SER A 263 -5.46 0.33 -22.93
CA SER A 263 -4.27 0.40 -23.79
C SER A 263 -3.85 1.85 -24.08
N LYS A 264 -4.78 2.80 -23.98
CA LYS A 264 -4.52 4.23 -24.14
C LYS A 264 -3.66 4.74 -22.96
N ARG A 265 -2.98 5.88 -23.15
CA ARG A 265 -2.03 6.45 -22.17
C ARG A 265 -2.26 7.94 -21.90
N GLU A 266 -3.49 8.37 -22.11
CA GLU A 266 -3.94 9.74 -21.93
C GLU A 266 -5.30 9.69 -21.22
N ALA A 267 -5.45 10.47 -20.14
CA ALA A 267 -6.62 10.43 -19.27
C ALA A 267 -7.03 11.82 -18.78
N ALA A 268 -8.34 12.09 -18.82
CA ALA A 268 -8.97 13.14 -18.04
C ALA A 268 -9.45 12.61 -16.68
N ILE A 269 -9.13 13.32 -15.60
CA ILE A 269 -9.62 13.09 -14.25
C ILE A 269 -10.60 14.21 -13.91
N ILE A 270 -11.79 13.88 -13.43
CA ILE A 270 -12.79 14.86 -12.98
C ILE A 270 -12.75 14.86 -11.46
N GLY A 271 -12.27 15.95 -10.85
CA GLY A 271 -12.03 15.98 -9.42
C GLY A 271 -11.39 17.28 -8.91
N GLY A 272 -10.47 17.15 -7.97
CA GLY A 272 -9.86 18.28 -7.23
C GLY A 272 -9.58 17.95 -5.77
N GLY A 273 -10.05 16.79 -5.28
CA GLY A 273 -9.76 16.27 -3.95
C GLY A 273 -8.54 15.33 -3.90
N ILE A 274 -8.32 14.74 -2.73
CA ILE A 274 -7.16 13.87 -2.46
C ILE A 274 -7.09 12.65 -3.40
N ALA A 275 -8.23 12.06 -3.76
CA ALA A 275 -8.29 10.91 -4.65
C ALA A 275 -7.74 11.22 -6.05
N SER A 276 -8.20 12.33 -6.65
CA SER A 276 -7.67 12.79 -7.95
C SER A 276 -6.19 13.17 -7.86
N ALA A 277 -5.76 13.80 -6.77
CA ALA A 277 -4.38 14.22 -6.60
C ALA A 277 -3.40 13.02 -6.57
N LEU A 278 -3.68 12.02 -5.73
CA LEU A 278 -2.86 10.81 -5.64
C LEU A 278 -2.93 9.95 -6.90
N LEU A 279 -4.08 9.90 -7.58
CA LEU A 279 -4.23 9.21 -8.85
C LEU A 279 -3.35 9.85 -9.94
N SER A 280 -3.31 11.19 -10.02
CA SER A 280 -2.45 11.90 -10.98
C SER A 280 -0.99 11.48 -10.83
N LEU A 281 -0.42 11.53 -9.62
CA LEU A 281 0.96 11.05 -9.38
C LEU A 281 1.14 9.59 -9.78
N ALA A 282 0.16 8.74 -9.45
CA ALA A 282 0.24 7.32 -9.76
C ALA A 282 0.26 7.01 -11.26
N LEU A 283 -0.41 7.83 -12.08
CA LEU A 283 -0.43 7.74 -13.54
C LEU A 283 0.81 8.40 -14.17
N LEU A 284 1.20 9.59 -13.71
CA LEU A 284 2.35 10.34 -14.22
C LEU A 284 3.66 9.56 -14.11
N ARG A 285 3.92 8.90 -12.97
CA ARG A 285 5.11 8.04 -12.81
C ARG A 285 5.14 6.84 -13.75
N ARG A 286 4.04 6.55 -14.46
CA ARG A 286 3.92 5.50 -15.48
C ARG A 286 3.94 6.07 -16.91
N GLY A 287 4.22 7.37 -17.08
CA GLY A 287 4.30 8.04 -18.37
C GLY A 287 2.94 8.30 -19.03
N TRP A 288 1.87 8.44 -18.24
CA TRP A 288 0.57 8.86 -18.78
C TRP A 288 0.55 10.37 -18.99
N GLN A 289 -0.15 10.82 -20.04
CA GLN A 289 -0.65 12.18 -20.09
C GLN A 289 -1.90 12.29 -19.23
N VAL A 290 -1.94 13.28 -18.34
CA VAL A 290 -3.03 13.44 -17.38
C VAL A 290 -3.52 14.88 -17.42
N THR A 291 -4.83 15.03 -17.52
CA THR A 291 -5.53 16.30 -17.40
C THR A 291 -6.52 16.22 -16.25
N LEU A 292 -6.52 17.18 -15.34
CA LEU A 292 -7.47 17.30 -14.24
C LEU A 292 -8.44 18.45 -14.52
N TYR A 293 -9.74 18.17 -14.48
CA TYR A 293 -10.80 19.17 -14.49
C TYR A 293 -11.38 19.29 -13.09
N CYS A 294 -11.41 20.52 -12.57
CA CYS A 294 -11.99 20.85 -11.28
C CYS A 294 -13.07 21.91 -11.46
N ALA A 295 -14.24 21.67 -10.86
CA ALA A 295 -15.36 22.59 -10.93
C ALA A 295 -15.09 23.89 -10.14
N ASP A 296 -14.27 23.81 -9.10
CA ASP A 296 -14.00 24.92 -8.19
C ASP A 296 -12.84 25.79 -8.70
N GLU A 297 -12.64 26.96 -8.08
CA GLU A 297 -11.54 27.89 -8.38
C GLU A 297 -10.15 27.38 -7.95
N ALA A 298 -10.12 26.43 -7.02
CA ALA A 298 -8.92 25.86 -6.43
C ALA A 298 -9.21 24.41 -5.97
N PRO A 299 -8.18 23.57 -5.78
CA PRO A 299 -8.40 22.21 -5.34
C PRO A 299 -8.69 22.15 -3.83
N ALA A 300 -9.15 20.98 -3.37
CA ALA A 300 -9.48 20.71 -1.98
C ALA A 300 -10.57 21.61 -1.37
N LEU A 301 -11.48 22.16 -2.19
CA LEU A 301 -12.65 22.91 -1.72
C LEU A 301 -13.86 22.02 -1.42
N GLY A 302 -13.83 20.75 -1.84
CA GLY A 302 -14.76 19.72 -1.38
C GLY A 302 -14.35 19.08 -0.04
N ALA A 303 -14.74 17.81 0.17
CA ALA A 303 -14.52 17.10 1.44
C ALA A 303 -13.03 16.93 1.87
N SER A 304 -12.07 17.17 0.98
CA SER A 304 -10.63 17.13 1.31
C SER A 304 -10.11 18.43 1.93
N GLY A 305 -10.97 19.42 2.20
CA GLY A 305 -10.60 20.78 2.64
C GLY A 305 -10.38 21.02 4.13
N ASN A 306 -10.46 19.98 4.97
CA ASN A 306 -10.26 20.14 6.42
C ASN A 306 -8.83 20.56 6.78
N ARG A 307 -8.67 21.26 7.92
CA ARG A 307 -7.35 21.70 8.43
C ARG A 307 -6.56 20.57 9.11
N GLN A 308 -7.24 19.65 9.79
CA GLN A 308 -6.63 18.48 10.42
C GLN A 308 -7.59 17.29 10.29
N GLY A 309 -7.13 16.20 9.68
CA GLY A 309 -7.88 14.94 9.56
C GLY A 309 -7.15 13.82 10.28
N ALA A 310 -7.88 13.03 11.06
CA ALA A 310 -7.35 11.85 11.73
C ALA A 310 -6.99 10.75 10.73
N LEU A 311 -5.86 10.08 10.95
CA LEU A 311 -5.40 8.94 10.16
C LEU A 311 -5.19 7.72 11.08
N TYR A 312 -6.09 6.74 10.96
CA TYR A 312 -6.06 5.45 11.66
C TYR A 312 -6.85 4.41 10.85
N PRO A 313 -6.61 3.10 11.04
CA PRO A 313 -7.35 2.06 10.33
C PRO A 313 -8.73 1.82 10.94
N LEU A 314 -9.74 1.57 10.10
CA LEU A 314 -11.01 1.00 10.55
C LEU A 314 -10.87 -0.52 10.66
N LEU A 315 -10.78 -1.03 11.89
CA LEU A 315 -10.67 -2.46 12.16
C LEU A 315 -12.03 -3.11 12.43
N SER A 316 -12.18 -4.36 12.00
CA SER A 316 -13.43 -5.11 12.16
C SER A 316 -13.17 -6.60 12.31
N LYS A 317 -13.78 -7.22 13.32
CA LYS A 317 -13.74 -8.67 13.51
C LYS A 317 -14.63 -9.43 12.53
N HIS A 318 -15.73 -8.81 12.10
CA HIS A 318 -16.80 -9.46 11.36
C HIS A 318 -16.65 -9.34 9.84
N ASP A 319 -16.06 -8.24 9.37
CA ASP A 319 -15.84 -7.99 7.94
C ASP A 319 -14.36 -8.13 7.60
N GLU A 320 -14.02 -9.27 7.02
CA GLU A 320 -12.64 -9.64 6.71
C GLU A 320 -12.04 -8.81 5.58
N ALA A 321 -12.84 -8.50 4.55
CA ALA A 321 -12.38 -7.70 3.42
C ALA A 321 -12.11 -6.24 3.85
N LEU A 322 -13.03 -5.68 4.65
CA LEU A 322 -12.87 -4.34 5.22
C LEU A 322 -11.64 -4.27 6.12
N ASN A 323 -11.47 -5.23 7.04
CA ASN A 323 -10.33 -5.25 7.95
C ASN A 323 -9.00 -5.38 7.21
N ARG A 324 -8.91 -6.28 6.22
CA ARG A 324 -7.71 -6.46 5.39
C ARG A 324 -7.39 -5.19 4.61
N PHE A 325 -8.41 -4.58 3.99
CA PHE A 325 -8.24 -3.35 3.23
C PHE A 325 -7.70 -2.22 4.10
N PHE A 326 -8.35 -1.89 5.23
CA PHE A 326 -7.94 -0.75 6.04
C PHE A 326 -6.63 -0.98 6.77
N SER A 327 -6.31 -2.22 7.20
CA SER A 327 -5.02 -2.53 7.82
C SER A 327 -3.86 -2.29 6.85
N ASN A 328 -3.98 -2.81 5.62
CA ASN A 328 -2.92 -2.69 4.62
C ASN A 328 -2.88 -1.28 4.01
N ALA A 329 -4.03 -0.65 3.78
CA ALA A 329 -4.12 0.72 3.27
C ALA A 329 -3.54 1.73 4.26
N PHE A 330 -3.79 1.56 5.57
CA PHE A 330 -3.23 2.45 6.59
C PHE A 330 -1.70 2.39 6.63
N THR A 331 -1.11 1.19 6.67
CA THR A 331 0.37 1.08 6.70
C THR A 331 1.00 1.54 5.39
N PHE A 332 0.34 1.31 4.25
CA PHE A 332 0.75 1.88 2.96
C PHE A 332 0.69 3.41 2.96
N ALA A 333 -0.41 3.99 3.45
CA ALA A 333 -0.59 5.44 3.53
C ALA A 333 0.51 6.07 4.39
N ARG A 334 0.84 5.47 5.55
CA ARG A 334 1.94 5.93 6.40
C ARG A 334 3.29 5.91 5.68
N ARG A 335 3.64 4.79 5.04
CA ARG A 335 4.90 4.70 4.26
C ARG A 335 4.93 5.74 3.14
N PHE A 336 3.82 5.90 2.41
CA PHE A 336 3.69 6.88 1.35
C PHE A 336 3.90 8.30 1.86
N THR A 337 3.21 8.72 2.92
CA THR A 337 3.32 10.08 3.42
C THR A 337 4.66 10.37 4.12
N THR A 338 5.34 9.36 4.66
CA THR A 338 6.68 9.52 5.28
C THR A 338 7.81 9.59 4.25
N ASN A 339 7.75 8.79 3.18
CA ASN A 339 8.88 8.62 2.27
C ASN A 339 8.74 9.41 0.96
N TYR A 340 7.56 9.94 0.66
CA TYR A 340 7.37 10.79 -0.51
C TYR A 340 7.63 12.25 -0.14
N PRO A 341 8.35 13.04 -0.96
CA PRO A 341 8.76 14.40 -0.65
C PRO A 341 7.60 15.40 -0.78
N LEU A 342 6.62 15.25 0.11
CA LEU A 342 5.47 16.11 0.24
C LEU A 342 5.78 17.00 1.44
N ASN A 343 6.02 18.30 1.24
CA ASN A 343 6.17 19.25 2.34
C ASN A 343 4.86 19.29 3.13
N LEU A 344 4.72 18.49 4.19
CA LEU A 344 3.45 18.28 4.89
C LEU A 344 3.60 18.50 6.38
N ILE A 345 2.62 19.20 6.95
CA ILE A 345 2.38 19.17 8.38
C ILE A 345 1.63 17.88 8.72
N MET A 346 2.33 16.96 9.37
CA MET A 346 1.79 15.71 9.86
C MET A 346 2.37 15.42 11.23
N THR A 347 1.58 14.81 12.11
CA THR A 347 2.08 14.23 13.35
C THR A 347 1.89 12.72 13.34
N GLY A 348 2.91 12.00 13.80
CA GLY A 348 2.86 10.56 14.05
C GLY A 348 2.58 10.22 15.51
N ALA A 349 1.91 11.11 16.25
CA ALA A 349 1.82 11.03 17.71
C ALA A 349 0.85 9.93 18.21
N GLY A 350 0.06 9.33 17.32
CA GLY A 350 -0.92 8.29 17.64
C GLY A 350 -2.38 8.77 17.62
N VAL A 351 -3.30 7.82 17.53
CA VAL A 351 -4.74 8.03 17.70
C VAL A 351 -5.23 7.10 18.81
N THR A 352 -5.98 7.62 19.78
CA THR A 352 -6.56 6.81 20.86
C THR A 352 -8.09 6.85 20.78
N GLN A 353 -8.68 5.68 20.59
CA GLN A 353 -10.13 5.48 20.56
C GLN A 353 -10.61 4.97 21.92
N LEU A 354 -11.57 5.68 22.50
CA LEU A 354 -11.95 5.56 23.91
C LEU A 354 -13.26 4.77 24.08
N GLY A 355 -13.32 3.96 25.13
CA GLY A 355 -14.51 3.23 25.54
C GLY A 355 -15.37 4.06 26.50
N TRP A 356 -15.97 5.14 25.99
CA TRP A 356 -16.74 6.12 26.78
C TRP A 356 -18.16 5.67 27.11
N ASP A 357 -18.69 4.64 26.41
CA ASP A 357 -19.97 3.99 26.69
C ASP A 357 -19.86 2.45 26.52
N GLU A 358 -20.90 1.71 26.91
CA GLU A 358 -20.91 0.24 26.79
C GLU A 358 -20.74 -0.23 25.34
N LYS A 359 -21.29 0.52 24.37
CA LYS A 359 -21.26 0.17 22.95
C LYS A 359 -19.85 0.31 22.37
N SER A 360 -19.15 1.40 22.66
CA SER A 360 -17.78 1.65 22.23
C SER A 360 -16.81 0.69 22.93
N GLN A 361 -16.99 0.43 24.23
CA GLN A 361 -16.22 -0.59 24.95
C GLN A 361 -16.37 -1.97 24.32
N HIS A 362 -17.60 -2.38 23.99
CA HIS A 362 -17.84 -3.65 23.33
C HIS A 362 -17.15 -3.73 21.96
N LYS A 363 -17.25 -2.67 21.14
CA LYS A 363 -16.56 -2.60 19.84
C LYS A 363 -15.03 -2.68 19.99
N ILE A 364 -14.47 -1.99 20.98
CA ILE A 364 -13.03 -2.02 21.28
C ILE A 364 -12.61 -3.43 21.73
N ALA A 365 -13.37 -4.07 22.63
CA ALA A 365 -13.11 -5.44 23.06
C ALA A 365 -13.12 -6.44 21.88
N GLN A 366 -14.02 -6.25 20.91
CA GLN A 366 -14.02 -7.05 19.68
C GLN A 366 -12.71 -6.88 18.89
N MET A 367 -12.21 -5.66 18.72
CA MET A 367 -10.94 -5.39 18.03
C MET A 367 -9.74 -5.95 18.80
N LEU A 368 -9.71 -5.79 20.12
CA LEU A 368 -8.63 -6.31 20.98
C LEU A 368 -8.56 -7.84 21.00
N SER A 369 -9.65 -8.53 20.65
CA SER A 369 -9.67 -10.01 20.53
C SER A 369 -9.08 -10.57 19.23
N MET A 370 -8.47 -9.73 18.39
CA MET A 370 -7.98 -10.11 17.05
C MET A 370 -6.47 -10.40 16.97
N ASP A 371 -5.74 -10.45 18.09
CA ASP A 371 -4.29 -10.74 18.13
C ASP A 371 -3.46 -9.91 17.11
N LEU A 372 -3.81 -8.63 17.00
CA LEU A 372 -3.16 -7.68 16.11
C LEU A 372 -1.77 -7.31 16.65
N PRO A 373 -0.79 -7.00 15.78
CA PRO A 373 0.50 -6.49 16.25
C PRO A 373 0.31 -5.18 17.02
N ALA A 374 1.00 -5.04 18.16
CA ALA A 374 0.91 -3.84 19.00
C ALA A 374 1.31 -2.55 18.25
N GLU A 375 2.18 -2.64 17.24
CA GLU A 375 2.51 -1.52 16.35
C GLU A 375 1.30 -1.02 15.54
N LEU A 376 0.31 -1.88 15.24
CA LEU A 376 -0.94 -1.49 14.56
C LEU A 376 -1.94 -0.92 15.54
N ALA A 377 -2.28 -1.70 16.57
CA ALA A 377 -3.28 -1.35 17.56
C ALA A 377 -3.03 -2.12 18.87
N VAL A 378 -3.14 -1.44 20.01
CA VAL A 378 -2.91 -2.04 21.33
C VAL A 378 -3.86 -1.45 22.37
N ALA A 379 -4.25 -2.28 23.35
CA ALA A 379 -5.08 -1.84 24.47
C ALA A 379 -4.35 -0.78 25.30
N VAL A 380 -5.10 0.15 25.86
CA VAL A 380 -4.60 1.10 26.86
C VAL A 380 -5.58 1.17 28.03
N GLU A 381 -5.07 0.97 29.24
CA GLU A 381 -5.84 1.09 30.47
C GLU A 381 -6.07 2.56 30.84
N ALA A 382 -7.18 2.88 31.51
CA ALA A 382 -7.54 4.24 31.90
C ALA A 382 -6.38 5.04 32.56
N ASN A 383 -5.62 4.40 33.46
CA ASN A 383 -4.48 5.02 34.14
C ASN A 383 -3.34 5.41 33.18
N ALA A 384 -3.17 4.64 32.09
CA ALA A 384 -2.15 4.90 31.07
C ALA A 384 -2.64 5.86 29.98
N VAL A 385 -3.97 6.03 29.81
CA VAL A 385 -4.52 6.94 28.80
C VAL A 385 -4.04 8.36 29.02
N GLU A 386 -4.13 8.90 30.24
CA GLU A 386 -3.69 10.26 30.55
C GLU A 386 -2.20 10.46 30.23
N GLN A 387 -1.37 9.46 30.49
CA GLN A 387 0.07 9.53 30.21
C GLN A 387 0.35 9.65 28.70
N ILE A 388 -0.36 8.87 27.87
CA ILE A 388 -0.11 8.84 26.42
C ILE A 388 -0.82 9.98 25.68
N THR A 389 -2.01 10.38 26.11
CA THR A 389 -2.80 11.44 25.45
C THR A 389 -2.51 12.82 26.03
N GLY A 390 -2.01 12.90 27.26
CA GLY A 390 -1.83 14.14 28.01
C GLY A 390 -3.09 14.65 28.72
N VAL A 391 -4.23 13.96 28.60
CA VAL A 391 -5.51 14.37 29.22
C VAL A 391 -6.25 13.20 29.88
N ALA A 392 -6.87 13.46 31.03
CA ALA A 392 -7.52 12.45 31.87
C ALA A 392 -8.94 12.05 31.38
N THR A 393 -9.08 10.99 30.59
CA THR A 393 -10.40 10.58 30.06
C THR A 393 -11.24 9.72 31.01
N ASN A 394 -10.65 9.20 32.08
CA ASN A 394 -11.24 8.24 33.03
C ASN A 394 -11.79 6.94 32.41
N CYS A 395 -11.38 6.60 31.18
CA CYS A 395 -11.79 5.39 30.50
C CYS A 395 -10.63 4.74 29.75
N SER A 396 -10.68 3.41 29.65
CA SER A 396 -9.74 2.62 28.84
C SER A 396 -10.08 2.76 27.35
N GLY A 397 -9.18 2.27 26.49
CA GLY A 397 -9.38 2.31 25.05
C GLY A 397 -8.44 1.42 24.26
N ILE A 398 -8.34 1.72 22.98
CA ILE A 398 -7.37 1.16 22.04
C ILE A 398 -6.61 2.32 21.40
N THR A 399 -5.29 2.21 21.33
CA THR A 399 -4.44 3.19 20.66
C THR A 399 -3.85 2.60 19.39
N TYR A 400 -3.71 3.44 18.37
CA TYR A 400 -3.07 3.18 17.09
C TYR A 400 -1.76 3.97 17.07
N PRO A 401 -0.62 3.37 17.48
CA PRO A 401 0.61 4.14 17.71
C PRO A 401 1.15 4.79 16.43
N GLN A 402 1.01 4.12 15.30
CA GLN A 402 1.38 4.64 13.98
C GLN A 402 0.30 5.54 13.38
N GLY A 403 -0.71 5.96 14.15
CA GLY A 403 -1.74 6.90 13.72
C GLY A 403 -1.29 8.35 13.92
N GLY A 404 -2.22 9.27 13.65
CA GLY A 404 -2.06 10.69 14.01
C GLY A 404 -3.01 11.57 13.22
N TRP A 405 -2.56 12.76 12.86
CA TRP A 405 -3.29 13.66 11.98
C TRP A 405 -2.39 14.27 10.91
N LEU A 406 -3.00 14.69 9.81
CA LEU A 406 -2.38 15.48 8.74
C LEU A 406 -3.33 16.59 8.28
N CYS A 407 -2.81 17.60 7.57
CA CYS A 407 -3.63 18.62 6.92
C CYS A 407 -4.05 18.14 5.51
N PRO A 408 -5.28 17.61 5.29
CA PRO A 408 -5.66 17.05 3.99
C PRO A 408 -5.77 18.10 2.88
N ALA A 409 -6.13 19.34 3.22
CA ALA A 409 -6.21 20.42 2.25
C ALA A 409 -4.83 20.77 1.67
N GLU A 410 -3.84 20.91 2.55
CA GLU A 410 -2.45 21.15 2.18
C GLU A 410 -1.84 19.96 1.44
N LEU A 411 -2.08 18.74 1.93
CA LEU A 411 -1.68 17.52 1.23
C LEU A 411 -2.16 17.48 -0.21
N THR A 412 -3.44 17.77 -0.42
CA THR A 412 -4.04 17.75 -1.75
C THR A 412 -3.42 18.81 -2.66
N ARG A 413 -3.23 20.04 -2.16
CA ARG A 413 -2.59 21.13 -2.92
C ARG A 413 -1.15 20.79 -3.30
N ASN A 414 -0.34 20.36 -2.35
CA ASN A 414 1.09 20.13 -2.55
C ASN A 414 1.32 18.93 -3.48
N VAL A 415 0.47 17.89 -3.40
CA VAL A 415 0.48 16.77 -4.34
C VAL A 415 0.14 17.22 -5.76
N LEU A 416 -0.87 18.09 -5.93
CA LEU A 416 -1.25 18.60 -7.25
C LEU A 416 -0.18 19.52 -7.83
N GLU A 417 0.44 20.36 -7.01
CA GLU A 417 1.57 21.20 -7.44
C GLU A 417 2.74 20.36 -7.93
N LEU A 418 3.12 19.32 -7.18
CA LEU A 418 4.13 18.35 -7.61
C LEU A 418 3.70 17.64 -8.91
N ALA A 419 2.44 17.27 -9.04
CA ALA A 419 1.92 16.64 -10.24
C ALA A 419 1.99 17.59 -11.46
N GLN A 420 1.73 18.90 -11.29
CA GLN A 420 1.88 19.90 -12.35
C GLN A 420 3.34 20.03 -12.79
N GLN A 421 4.29 20.02 -11.85
CA GLN A 421 5.73 20.00 -12.17
C GLN A 421 6.12 18.74 -12.97
N GLN A 422 5.38 17.64 -12.79
CA GLN A 422 5.55 16.38 -13.54
C GLN A 422 4.73 16.31 -14.83
N GLY A 423 3.99 17.37 -15.20
CA GLY A 423 3.27 17.48 -16.46
C GLY A 423 1.74 17.37 -16.40
N LEU A 424 1.13 17.28 -15.20
CA LEU A 424 -0.33 17.37 -15.05
C LEU A 424 -0.84 18.71 -15.58
N GLN A 425 -1.83 18.66 -16.48
CA GLN A 425 -2.59 19.84 -16.86
C GLN A 425 -3.79 20.00 -15.93
N ILE A 426 -4.04 21.19 -15.39
CA ILE A 426 -5.19 21.44 -14.52
C ILE A 426 -6.03 22.58 -15.10
N TYR A 427 -7.34 22.35 -15.18
CA TYR A 427 -8.35 23.34 -15.55
C TYR A 427 -9.33 23.51 -14.39
N TYR A 428 -9.21 24.63 -13.67
CA TYR A 428 -10.16 25.06 -12.63
C TYR A 428 -11.36 25.76 -13.25
N GLN A 429 -12.48 25.80 -12.54
CA GLN A 429 -13.76 26.33 -13.02
C GLN A 429 -14.33 25.55 -14.23
N TYR A 430 -14.00 24.26 -14.36
CA TYR A 430 -14.51 23.35 -15.39
C TYR A 430 -15.43 22.31 -14.73
N GLN A 431 -16.71 22.65 -14.58
CA GLN A 431 -17.71 21.71 -14.10
C GLN A 431 -18.22 20.82 -15.23
N LEU A 432 -17.90 19.53 -15.18
CA LEU A 432 -18.44 18.55 -16.14
C LEU A 432 -19.95 18.40 -15.94
N GLN A 433 -20.73 18.64 -17.01
CA GLN A 433 -22.18 18.50 -17.00
C GLN A 433 -22.61 17.13 -17.54
N ASN A 434 -21.96 16.68 -18.61
CA ASN A 434 -22.19 15.35 -19.17
C ASN A 434 -21.00 14.90 -19.99
N PHE A 435 -20.93 13.60 -20.24
CA PHE A 435 -19.96 13.01 -21.14
C PHE A 435 -20.60 11.89 -21.95
N SER A 436 -20.15 11.72 -23.19
CA SER A 436 -20.67 10.71 -24.10
C SER A 436 -19.54 10.10 -24.92
N ARG A 437 -19.78 8.89 -25.43
CA ARG A 437 -18.87 8.26 -26.37
C ARG A 437 -19.09 8.90 -27.74
N LYS A 438 -18.02 9.42 -28.34
CA LYS A 438 -18.00 9.94 -29.71
C LYS A 438 -16.79 9.34 -30.42
N ASP A 439 -17.05 8.48 -31.40
CA ASP A 439 -16.03 7.67 -32.05
C ASP A 439 -15.20 6.87 -31.01
N ASP A 440 -13.87 6.96 -31.10
CA ASP A 440 -12.95 6.29 -30.18
C ASP A 440 -12.61 7.10 -28.91
N CYS A 441 -13.25 8.26 -28.71
CA CYS A 441 -13.01 9.17 -27.60
C CYS A 441 -14.24 9.37 -26.71
N TRP A 442 -14.00 9.93 -25.54
CA TRP A 442 -15.01 10.53 -24.68
C TRP A 442 -15.09 12.02 -24.97
N LEU A 443 -16.28 12.50 -25.35
CA LEU A 443 -16.59 13.92 -25.42
C LEU A 443 -17.08 14.38 -24.05
N LEU A 444 -16.41 15.37 -23.47
CA LEU A 444 -16.77 16.00 -22.20
C LEU A 444 -17.39 17.35 -22.51
N ASN A 445 -18.58 17.61 -21.96
CA ASN A 445 -19.28 18.89 -22.06
C ASN A 445 -19.30 19.54 -20.69
N PHE A 446 -18.65 20.70 -20.57
CA PHE A 446 -18.58 21.47 -19.34
C PHE A 446 -19.64 22.57 -19.32
N ALA A 447 -19.89 23.15 -18.14
CA ALA A 447 -20.70 24.36 -18.05
C ALA A 447 -20.07 25.51 -18.86
N GLY A 448 -20.88 26.24 -19.64
CA GLY A 448 -20.41 27.36 -20.47
C GLY A 448 -19.93 26.98 -21.88
N ASP A 449 -20.54 25.96 -22.50
CA ASP A 449 -20.29 25.49 -23.88
C ASP A 449 -18.86 25.03 -24.20
N GLN A 450 -18.02 24.84 -23.18
CA GLN A 450 -16.68 24.30 -23.36
C GLN A 450 -16.73 22.78 -23.55
N GLN A 451 -15.86 22.27 -24.44
CA GLN A 451 -15.75 20.86 -24.74
C GLN A 451 -14.30 20.39 -24.72
N ALA A 452 -14.08 19.14 -24.35
CA ALA A 452 -12.81 18.45 -24.49
C ALA A 452 -13.02 17.00 -24.92
N THR A 453 -12.01 16.40 -25.55
CA THR A 453 -12.03 14.99 -25.95
C THR A 453 -10.86 14.24 -25.37
N HIS A 454 -11.12 13.09 -24.74
CA HIS A 454 -10.11 12.28 -24.08
C HIS A 454 -10.29 10.80 -24.37
N SER A 455 -9.19 10.04 -24.33
CA SER A 455 -9.19 8.60 -24.55
C SER A 455 -9.77 7.84 -23.36
N VAL A 456 -9.41 8.30 -22.14
CA VAL A 456 -9.83 7.72 -20.86
C VAL A 456 -10.39 8.83 -19.99
N VAL A 457 -11.47 8.54 -19.24
CA VAL A 457 -12.05 9.44 -18.24
C VAL A 457 -12.10 8.70 -16.91
N VAL A 458 -11.66 9.37 -15.84
CA VAL A 458 -11.79 8.90 -14.46
C VAL A 458 -12.62 9.87 -13.66
N LEU A 459 -13.70 9.39 -13.05
CA LEU A 459 -14.52 10.19 -12.16
C LEU A 459 -14.00 10.05 -10.72
N ALA A 460 -13.53 11.16 -10.16
CA ALA A 460 -12.98 11.27 -8.81
C ALA A 460 -13.54 12.51 -8.08
N ASN A 461 -14.80 12.85 -8.36
CA ASN A 461 -15.49 14.09 -7.98
C ASN A 461 -16.34 13.98 -6.70
N GLY A 462 -15.92 13.13 -5.75
CA GLY A 462 -16.50 13.05 -4.42
C GLY A 462 -18.00 12.71 -4.41
N HIS A 463 -18.80 13.41 -3.61
CA HIS A 463 -20.24 13.16 -3.47
C HIS A 463 -21.02 13.34 -4.78
N GLN A 464 -20.48 14.09 -5.75
CA GLN A 464 -21.11 14.35 -7.05
C GLN A 464 -20.92 13.19 -8.05
N ILE A 465 -20.30 12.08 -7.64
CA ILE A 465 -19.98 10.93 -8.50
C ILE A 465 -21.20 10.33 -9.20
N SER A 466 -22.39 10.40 -8.58
CA SER A 466 -23.66 9.86 -9.10
C SER A 466 -24.50 10.87 -9.88
N ARG A 467 -23.94 12.02 -10.29
CA ARG A 467 -24.67 13.06 -11.04
C ARG A 467 -24.69 12.85 -12.56
N PHE A 468 -24.14 11.74 -13.07
CA PHE A 468 -24.12 11.44 -14.50
C PHE A 468 -25.04 10.27 -14.83
N SER A 469 -25.58 10.20 -16.04
CA SER A 469 -26.50 9.14 -16.43
C SER A 469 -25.88 7.74 -16.32
N GLN A 470 -24.57 7.62 -16.52
CA GLN A 470 -23.80 6.39 -16.39
C GLN A 470 -23.57 5.95 -14.94
N THR A 471 -23.73 6.86 -13.96
CA THR A 471 -23.39 6.62 -12.54
C THR A 471 -24.54 6.90 -11.58
N SER A 472 -25.72 7.29 -12.08
CA SER A 472 -26.88 7.70 -11.27
C SER A 472 -27.43 6.61 -10.37
N THR A 473 -27.19 5.34 -10.70
CA THR A 473 -27.67 4.17 -9.95
C THR A 473 -26.64 3.59 -8.99
N LEU A 474 -25.45 4.20 -8.88
CA LEU A 474 -24.45 3.74 -7.92
C LEU A 474 -25.01 3.86 -6.49
N PRO A 475 -24.85 2.83 -5.63
CA PRO A 475 -25.41 2.83 -4.28
C PRO A 475 -24.56 3.65 -3.29
N VAL A 476 -24.28 4.90 -3.65
CA VAL A 476 -23.58 5.88 -2.84
C VAL A 476 -24.57 6.94 -2.37
N TYR A 477 -24.29 7.58 -1.24
CA TYR A 477 -25.13 8.65 -0.70
C TYR A 477 -24.26 9.73 -0.07
N SER A 478 -24.72 10.97 -0.18
CA SER A 478 -24.07 12.13 0.42
C SER A 478 -24.25 12.12 1.93
N VAL A 479 -23.22 12.61 2.63
CA VAL A 479 -23.27 12.87 4.07
C VAL A 479 -22.55 14.19 4.31
N ALA A 480 -23.30 15.25 4.54
CA ALA A 480 -22.74 16.52 4.96
C ALA A 480 -22.27 16.44 6.42
N GLY A 481 -21.28 17.24 6.77
CA GLY A 481 -20.75 17.30 8.13
C GLY A 481 -19.89 18.54 8.34
N GLN A 482 -19.90 19.05 9.57
CA GLN A 482 -19.18 20.23 9.99
C GLN A 482 -18.06 19.84 10.96
N VAL A 483 -16.86 20.38 10.71
CA VAL A 483 -15.71 20.30 11.61
C VAL A 483 -15.45 21.70 12.15
N SER A 484 -15.46 21.84 13.47
CA SER A 484 -15.24 23.11 14.15
C SER A 484 -13.74 23.36 14.33
N HIS A 485 -13.33 24.62 14.13
CA HIS A 485 -11.99 25.08 14.45
C HIS A 485 -12.02 25.79 15.80
N ILE A 486 -11.17 25.37 16.73
CA ILE A 486 -11.11 25.94 18.08
C ILE A 486 -9.69 26.41 18.40
N PRO A 487 -9.50 27.54 19.07
CA PRO A 487 -8.20 27.95 19.56
C PRO A 487 -7.70 26.95 20.62
N THR A 488 -6.39 26.82 20.76
CA THR A 488 -5.81 26.09 21.90
C THR A 488 -5.97 26.89 23.20
N THR A 489 -5.85 26.20 24.33
CA THR A 489 -5.74 26.76 25.68
C THR A 489 -4.58 26.09 26.41
N PRO A 490 -4.10 26.59 27.55
CA PRO A 490 -3.08 25.88 28.34
C PRO A 490 -3.45 24.43 28.64
N GLU A 491 -4.72 24.14 28.93
CA GLU A 491 -5.20 22.78 29.17
C GLU A 491 -5.26 21.94 27.88
N LEU A 492 -5.73 22.51 26.76
CA LEU A 492 -5.82 21.77 25.49
C LEU A 492 -4.46 21.57 24.81
N ALA A 493 -3.46 22.42 25.12
CA ALA A 493 -2.10 22.30 24.62
C ALA A 493 -1.39 21.03 25.17
N GLU A 494 -1.86 20.49 26.29
CA GLU A 494 -1.36 19.22 26.83
C GLU A 494 -1.77 18.01 25.98
N LEU A 495 -2.75 18.15 25.08
CA LEU A 495 -3.21 17.05 24.25
C LEU A 495 -2.13 16.65 23.22
N LYS A 496 -1.63 15.41 23.34
CA LYS A 496 -0.56 14.83 22.52
C LYS A 496 -1.08 14.02 21.34
N GLN A 497 -2.28 13.45 21.45
CA GLN A 497 -2.83 12.49 20.49
C GLN A 497 -4.19 12.92 19.96
N VAL A 498 -4.59 12.35 18.83
CA VAL A 498 -5.99 12.44 18.40
C VAL A 498 -6.84 11.55 19.32
N LEU A 499 -7.94 12.08 19.82
CA LEU A 499 -8.94 11.31 20.56
C LEU A 499 -10.11 10.97 19.63
N CYS A 500 -10.56 9.71 19.67
CA CYS A 500 -11.78 9.27 19.01
C CYS A 500 -12.80 8.80 20.06
N TYR A 501 -14.00 9.36 19.99
CA TYR A 501 -15.17 9.12 20.84
C TYR A 501 -16.44 9.13 19.96
N ASP A 502 -17.58 9.68 20.41
CA ASP A 502 -18.72 10.03 19.54
C ASP A 502 -18.43 11.24 18.61
N GLY A 503 -17.24 11.22 18.02
CA GLY A 503 -16.58 12.36 17.44
C GLY A 503 -15.06 12.20 17.53
N TYR A 504 -14.34 13.27 17.25
CA TYR A 504 -12.90 13.32 17.37
C TYR A 504 -12.41 14.71 17.74
N LEU A 505 -11.28 14.74 18.43
CA LEU A 505 -10.53 15.95 18.74
C LEU A 505 -9.06 15.72 18.39
N THR A 506 -8.50 16.60 17.58
CA THR A 506 -7.07 16.56 17.23
C THR A 506 -6.24 17.34 18.25
N PRO A 507 -4.95 17.01 18.44
CA PRO A 507 -4.02 17.88 19.16
C PRO A 507 -3.76 19.17 18.36
N GLN A 508 -3.07 20.11 18.98
CA GLN A 508 -2.82 21.44 18.42
C GLN A 508 -1.97 21.35 17.13
N ASN A 509 -2.32 22.12 16.10
CA ASN A 509 -1.35 22.45 15.07
C ASN A 509 -0.40 23.54 15.62
N PRO A 510 0.89 23.28 15.82
CA PRO A 510 1.80 24.30 16.34
C PRO A 510 1.92 25.52 15.41
N ALA A 511 1.66 25.35 14.11
CA ALA A 511 1.76 26.44 13.12
C ALA A 511 0.58 27.44 13.18
N ASN A 512 -0.58 27.04 13.68
CA ASN A 512 -1.76 27.91 13.73
C ASN A 512 -2.38 28.05 15.12
N GLN A 513 -1.93 27.27 16.10
CA GLN A 513 -2.41 27.29 17.48
C GLN A 513 -3.90 26.93 17.65
N HIS A 514 -4.44 26.11 16.74
CA HIS A 514 -5.82 25.63 16.76
C HIS A 514 -5.89 24.10 16.73
N HIS A 515 -7.07 23.59 17.09
CA HIS A 515 -7.49 22.20 16.94
C HIS A 515 -8.66 22.10 15.95
N CYS A 516 -8.89 20.89 15.44
CA CYS A 516 -10.14 20.49 14.79
C CYS A 516 -10.90 19.57 15.74
N ILE A 517 -12.19 19.87 15.95
CA ILE A 517 -13.13 19.03 16.70
C ILE A 517 -14.35 18.75 15.82
N GLY A 518 -14.77 17.50 15.74
CA GLY A 518 -15.85 17.13 14.84
C GLY A 518 -16.35 15.70 15.01
N ALA A 519 -17.23 15.21 14.15
CA ALA A 519 -17.95 16.00 13.14
C ALA A 519 -19.44 15.68 13.20
N SER A 520 -20.28 16.65 12.81
CA SER A 520 -21.69 16.36 12.53
C SER A 520 -21.84 15.39 11.35
N TYR A 521 -23.00 14.73 11.25
CA TYR A 521 -23.24 13.66 10.30
C TYR A 521 -24.68 13.70 9.77
N HIS A 522 -24.87 14.41 8.65
CA HIS A 522 -26.17 14.64 8.04
C HIS A 522 -26.36 13.77 6.80
N ARG A 523 -26.86 12.56 7.03
CA ARG A 523 -27.06 11.56 5.96
C ARG A 523 -28.10 12.04 4.93
N GLY A 524 -27.75 11.96 3.66
CA GLY A 524 -28.59 12.39 2.54
C GLY A 524 -28.55 13.88 2.26
N SER A 525 -27.81 14.66 3.06
CA SER A 525 -27.62 16.10 2.83
C SER A 525 -26.37 16.37 2.00
N GLU A 526 -26.45 17.40 1.16
CA GLU A 526 -25.32 18.01 0.43
C GLU A 526 -25.10 19.46 0.85
N ASP A 527 -25.84 19.94 1.85
CA ASP A 527 -25.74 21.31 2.34
C ASP A 527 -24.41 21.50 3.09
N THR A 528 -23.72 22.58 2.77
CA THR A 528 -22.43 22.96 3.35
C THR A 528 -22.52 24.29 4.11
N ALA A 529 -23.74 24.81 4.30
CA ALA A 529 -23.97 25.97 5.13
C ALA A 529 -23.50 25.72 6.57
N TYR A 530 -22.97 26.77 7.19
CA TYR A 530 -22.66 26.76 8.61
C TYR A 530 -23.93 26.48 9.43
N SER A 531 -23.82 25.57 10.39
CA SER A 531 -24.87 25.28 11.37
C SER A 531 -24.36 25.59 12.78
N GLU A 532 -25.02 26.53 13.47
CA GLU A 532 -24.73 26.84 14.87
C GLU A 532 -25.00 25.61 15.76
N ASP A 533 -26.03 24.84 15.46
CA ASP A 533 -26.36 23.62 16.20
C ASP A 533 -25.23 22.59 16.08
N ASP A 534 -24.67 22.41 14.88
CA ASP A 534 -23.52 21.52 14.66
C ASP A 534 -22.27 22.01 15.38
N GLN A 535 -22.07 23.34 15.42
CA GLN A 535 -20.94 23.96 16.10
C GLN A 535 -21.01 23.67 17.61
N GLN A 536 -22.17 23.86 18.23
CA GLN A 536 -22.39 23.53 19.64
C GLN A 536 -22.33 22.02 19.87
N GLN A 537 -22.90 21.22 18.97
CA GLN A 537 -22.92 19.76 19.12
C GLN A 537 -21.52 19.14 19.05
N ASN A 538 -20.63 19.63 18.18
CA ASN A 538 -19.24 19.16 18.11
C ASN A 538 -18.53 19.28 19.48
N ARG A 539 -18.78 20.38 20.20
CA ARG A 539 -18.29 20.58 21.58
C ARG A 539 -19.05 19.70 22.57
N GLN A 540 -20.38 19.68 22.50
CA GLN A 540 -21.21 18.99 23.48
C GLN A 540 -20.94 17.48 23.49
N ARG A 541 -20.74 16.84 22.34
CA ARG A 541 -20.39 15.40 22.29
C ARG A 541 -19.10 15.06 23.02
N LEU A 542 -18.09 15.94 22.97
CA LEU A 542 -16.86 15.76 23.75
C LEU A 542 -17.17 15.79 25.25
N ILE A 543 -17.95 16.78 25.69
CA ILE A 543 -18.34 16.94 27.11
C ILE A 543 -19.16 15.74 27.59
N ASP A 544 -20.11 15.29 26.80
CA ASP A 544 -21.00 14.17 27.13
C ASP A 544 -20.22 12.84 27.24
N CYS A 545 -19.20 12.65 26.40
CA CYS A 545 -18.31 11.48 26.50
C CYS A 545 -17.41 11.52 27.74
N PHE A 546 -17.08 12.71 28.26
CA PHE A 546 -16.14 12.90 29.39
C PHE A 546 -16.67 13.91 30.43
N PRO A 547 -17.82 13.63 31.10
CA PRO A 547 -18.53 14.63 31.89
C PRO A 547 -17.78 15.06 33.16
N GLN A 548 -16.90 14.21 33.69
CA GLN A 548 -16.12 14.49 34.91
C GLN A 548 -15.01 15.53 34.71
N HIS A 549 -14.70 15.91 33.45
CA HIS A 549 -13.82 17.04 33.14
C HIS A 549 -14.43 18.42 33.48
N SER A 550 -15.69 18.46 33.93
CA SER A 550 -16.29 19.66 34.48
C SER A 550 -15.87 19.96 35.93
N GLY A 551 -15.29 18.98 36.65
CA GLY A 551 -15.05 19.06 38.10
C GLY A 551 -13.61 19.39 38.54
N GLN A 552 -12.59 19.13 37.71
CA GLN A 552 -11.20 19.51 37.96
C GLN A 552 -10.51 19.84 36.63
N LYS A 553 -10.20 21.14 36.43
CA LYS A 553 -9.56 21.77 35.25
C LYS A 553 -10.40 21.79 33.96
N ARG A 554 -10.65 23.01 33.47
CA ARG A 554 -11.68 23.34 32.47
C ARG A 554 -11.26 22.90 31.06
N LEU A 555 -12.03 21.98 30.48
CA LEU A 555 -12.07 21.73 29.02
C LEU A 555 -13.18 22.55 28.32
N SER A 556 -13.68 23.61 28.95
CA SER A 556 -14.94 24.27 28.59
C SER A 556 -14.86 25.77 28.31
N GLN A 557 -13.69 26.31 27.94
CA GLN A 557 -13.60 27.67 27.41
C GLN A 557 -13.01 27.69 26.00
#